data_AF-A0A1H4HT47-F1
#
_entry.id   AF-A0A1H4HT47-F1
#
_cell.length_a   1.000
_cell.length_b   1.000
_cell.length_c   1.000
_cell.angle_alpha   90.00
_cell.angle_beta   90.00
_cell.angle_gamma   90.00
#
_symmetry.space_group_name_H-M   'P 1'
#
loop_
_entity.id
_entity.type
_entity.pdbx_description
1 polymer ?
#
loop_
_entity_poly.entity_id
_entity_poly.type
_entity_poly.pdbx_seq_one_letter_code
_entity_poly.pdbx_strand_id
1 'polypeptide(L)' 'MTTNPVFKSSHGLSALLPSEARMVLARAAQEVRHMKDPLMREVVMEAAIARVRLQYPQFFKE' A
#
# COMPACT_ATOMS: atom_id res chain seq x y z
N MET A 1 -33.18 22.46 -0.71
CA MET A 1 -32.64 21.09 -0.57
C MET A 1 -31.52 20.94 -1.59
N THR A 2 -30.26 21.08 -1.17
CA THR A 2 -29.11 21.02 -2.08
C THR A 2 -28.04 20.18 -1.41
N THR A 3 -28.06 18.88 -1.70
CA THR A 3 -27.03 17.94 -1.23
C THR A 3 -25.82 18.03 -2.14
N ASN A 4 -24.77 18.69 -1.65
CA ASN A 4 -23.43 18.56 -2.23
C ASN A 4 -22.99 17.10 -2.11
N PRO A 5 -22.54 16.43 -3.20
CA PRO A 5 -21.82 15.18 -3.06
C PRO A 5 -20.46 15.51 -2.47
N VAL A 6 -20.35 15.33 -1.14
CA VAL A 6 -19.07 15.33 -0.44
C VAL A 6 -18.18 14.31 -1.15
N PHE A 7 -17.13 14.80 -1.81
CA PHE A 7 -15.98 14.01 -2.24
C PHE A 7 -15.51 13.20 -1.03
N LYS A 8 -15.95 11.95 -0.92
CA LYS A 8 -15.44 11.00 0.07
C LYS A 8 -14.02 10.71 -0.33
N SER A 9 -13.13 11.41 0.35
CA SER A 9 -11.69 11.22 0.39
C SER A 9 -11.32 9.76 0.22
N SER A 10 -10.35 9.52 -0.67
CA SER A 10 -9.76 8.26 -1.08
C SER A 10 -9.07 7.46 0.05
N HIS A 11 -9.72 7.32 1.21
CA HIS A 11 -9.29 6.50 2.35
C HIS A 11 -9.76 5.03 2.25
N GLY A 12 -10.55 4.69 1.23
CA GLY A 12 -11.12 3.35 1.07
C GLY A 12 -10.11 2.26 0.72
N LEU A 13 -9.01 2.59 0.02
CA LEU A 13 -8.03 1.58 -0.41
C LEU A 13 -7.09 1.15 0.73
N SER A 14 -6.77 2.05 1.67
CA SER A 14 -5.98 1.70 2.86
C SER A 14 -6.77 0.92 3.91
N ALA A 15 -8.11 0.95 3.86
CA ALA A 15 -8.96 0.21 4.80
C ALA A 15 -9.12 -1.28 4.43
N LEU A 16 -8.74 -1.67 3.21
CA LEU A 16 -8.85 -3.05 2.75
C LEU A 16 -7.72 -3.91 3.31
N LEU A 17 -6.48 -3.43 3.36
CA LEU A 17 -5.38 -4.26 3.86
C LEU A 17 -5.38 -4.37 5.40
N PRO A 18 -5.09 -5.56 5.96
CA PRO A 18 -4.87 -5.73 7.39
C PRO A 18 -3.79 -4.77 7.93
N SER A 19 -3.87 -4.43 9.22
CA SER A 19 -2.89 -3.53 9.86
C SER A 19 -1.45 -3.99 9.66
N GLU A 20 -1.20 -5.29 9.74
CA GLU A 20 0.11 -5.91 9.54
C GLU A 20 0.64 -5.74 8.11
N ALA A 21 -0.19 -5.98 7.10
CA ALA A 21 0.14 -5.70 5.70
C ALA A 21 0.54 -4.24 5.47
N ARG A 22 -0.20 -3.29 6.09
CA ARG A 22 0.14 -1.86 6.02
C ARG A 22 1.48 -1.56 6.67
N MET A 23 1.81 -2.20 7.80
CA MET A 23 3.10 -2.03 8.44
C MET A 23 4.26 -2.54 7.58
N VAL A 24 4.08 -3.67 6.89
CA VAL A 24 5.10 -4.21 5.97
C VAL A 24 5.38 -3.23 4.84
N LEU A 25 4.32 -2.70 4.20
CA LEU A 25 4.47 -1.70 3.14
C LEU A 25 5.06 -0.37 3.66
N ALA A 26 4.62 0.10 4.84
CA ALA A 26 5.14 1.31 5.44
C ALA A 26 6.63 1.18 5.81
N ARG A 27 7.06 0.00 6.26
CA ARG A 27 8.46 -0.30 6.56
C ARG A 27 9.31 -0.28 5.29
N ALA A 28 8.85 -0.95 4.22
CA ALA A 28 9.51 -0.92 2.93
C ALA A 28 9.60 0.53 2.39
N ALA A 29 8.52 1.31 2.52
CA ALA A 29 8.50 2.73 2.16
C ALA A 29 9.54 3.57 2.92
N GLN A 30 9.73 3.28 4.21
CA GLN A 30 10.74 3.94 5.02
C GLN A 30 12.16 3.52 4.63
N GLU A 31 12.35 2.25 4.26
CA GLU A 31 13.64 1.71 3.83
C GLU A 31 14.11 2.34 2.50
N VAL A 32 13.20 2.44 1.52
CA VAL A 32 13.53 3.01 0.20
C VAL A 32 13.76 4.52 0.21
N ARG A 33 13.27 5.25 1.23
CA ARG A 33 13.52 6.70 1.38
C ARG A 33 15.01 7.05 1.44
N HIS A 34 15.84 6.15 1.96
CA HIS A 34 17.28 6.38 2.12
C HIS A 34 18.12 5.80 0.97
N MET A 35 17.53 5.00 0.09
CA MET A 35 18.23 4.43 -1.07
C MET A 35 18.44 5.51 -2.12
N LYS A 36 19.61 5.54 -2.76
CA LYS A 36 19.91 6.51 -3.85
C LYS A 36 19.50 5.99 -5.22
N ASP A 37 19.50 4.66 -5.39
CA ASP A 37 19.21 3.99 -6.64
C ASP A 37 17.69 3.79 -6.83
N PRO A 38 17.07 4.40 -7.87
CA PRO A 38 15.65 4.27 -8.13
C PRO A 38 15.22 2.84 -8.46
N LEU A 39 16.05 2.04 -9.14
CA LEU A 39 15.74 0.65 -9.46
C LEU A 39 15.68 -0.20 -8.19
N MET A 40 16.62 0.02 -7.27
CA MET A 40 16.59 -0.67 -5.97
C MET A 40 15.37 -0.28 -5.13
N ARG A 41 14.93 0.98 -5.19
CA ARG A 41 13.68 1.40 -4.53
C ARG A 41 12.48 0.65 -5.07
N GLU A 42 12.37 0.52 -6.39
CA GLU A 42 11.28 -0.22 -7.03
C GLU A 42 11.32 -1.70 -6.67
N VAL A 43 12.49 -2.34 -6.76
CA VAL A 43 12.66 -3.76 -6.40
C VAL A 43 12.23 -4.05 -4.96
N VAL A 44 12.61 -3.20 -4.02
CA VAL A 44 12.27 -3.37 -2.60
C VAL A 44 10.77 -3.17 -2.35
N MET A 45 10.15 -2.19 -3.01
CA MET A 45 8.71 -1.99 -2.92
C MET A 45 7.92 -3.12 -3.56
N GLU A 46 8.31 -3.57 -4.75
CA GLU A 46 7.68 -4.71 -5.43
C GLU A 46 7.81 -6.00 -4.61
N ALA A 47 8.97 -6.25 -4.01
CA ALA A 47 9.14 -7.39 -3.11
C ALA A 47 8.22 -7.31 -1.88
N ALA A 48 8.04 -6.12 -1.31
CA ALA A 48 7.12 -5.92 -0.19
C ALA A 48 5.66 -6.11 -0.61
N ILE A 49 5.26 -5.62 -1.77
CA ILE A 49 3.92 -5.81 -2.34
C ILE A 49 3.67 -7.29 -2.63
N ALA A 50 4.61 -7.98 -3.27
CA ALA A 50 4.52 -9.42 -3.56
C ALA A 50 4.37 -10.23 -2.27
N ARG A 51 5.12 -9.90 -1.22
CA ARG A 51 5.00 -10.55 0.09
C ARG A 51 3.61 -10.34 0.70
N VAL A 52 3.09 -9.12 0.64
CA VAL A 52 1.76 -8.79 1.16
C VAL A 52 0.67 -9.50 0.34
N ARG A 53 0.83 -9.62 -0.98
CA ARG A 53 -0.08 -10.40 -1.85
C ARG A 53 -0.08 -11.88 -1.49
N LEU A 54 1.09 -12.47 -1.24
CA LEU A 54 1.21 -13.87 -0.82
C LEU A 54 0.59 -14.14 0.55
N GLN A 55 0.77 -13.23 1.50
CA GLN A 55 0.25 -13.39 2.86
C GLN A 55 -1.25 -13.09 2.97
N TYR A 56 -1.76 -12.20 2.13
CA TYR A 56 -3.14 -11.71 2.21
C TYR A 56 -3.87 -11.76 0.85
N PRO A 57 -3.86 -12.92 0.14
CA PRO A 57 -4.38 -13.03 -1.22
C PRO A 57 -5.86 -12.66 -1.33
N GLN A 58 -6.63 -12.82 -0.25
CA GLN A 58 -8.04 -12.49 -0.18
C GLN A 58 -8.35 -10.99 -0.38
N PHE A 59 -7.35 -10.11 -0.21
CA PHE A 59 -7.49 -8.66 -0.42
C PHE A 59 -7.02 -8.18 -1.79
N PHE A 60 -6.41 -9.06 -2.58
CA PHE A 60 -5.89 -8.76 -3.93
C PHE A 60 -6.64 -9.52 -5.02
N LYS A 61 -7.89 -9.92 -4.76
CA LYS A 61 -8.75 -10.53 -5.78
C LYS A 61 -8.91 -9.54 -6.95
N GLU A 62 -8.51 -9.99 -8.14
CA GLU A 62 -8.80 -9.36 -9.44
C GLU A 62 -10.30 -9.29 -9.71
#